data_AF-A0A822BTV2-F1
#
_entry.id   AF-A0A822BTV2-F1
#
_cell.length_a   1.000
_cell.length_b   1.000
_cell.length_c   1.000
_cell.angle_alpha   90.00
_cell.angle_beta   90.00
_cell.angle_gamma   90.00
#
_symmetry.space_group_name_H-M   'P 1'
#
loop_
_entity.id
_entity.type
_entity.pdbx_description
1 polymer ?
#
loop_
_entity_poly.entity_id
_entity_poly.type
_entity_poly.pdbx_seq_one_letter_code
_entity_poly.pdbx_strand_id
1 'polypeptide(L)'
;IQDIEPKQNRLQIISNEANELNDLQLASNAKRLINQFEHLHRDLSIHLDESERRYQMLQKFTNDCSLLQQSLQTIQNQLSPILDTYGDKEILEEKLKKLMDIKNNYRELTTALQDTEQMTSQVLTLVGQNGKQSIRREWERVQAKSHQINTTILKIEQQLQNCITDWLIYIKESEQLTYELNNLESSLKMINIRVQNDGQTPVDTLRNMKNDLDLIESKLNSLNRFASDLSQRTQETDLLEHLQQLQIFIQRLKILLKDLLRKVIDGQTKYSLYSQQINTYNELLNECELILNNIINDIDLWNTNKSLSIETLEITSNILQSLINNQSIVQRQTNLLNEVTESLLDSVENANFFRQTCLLMQNRQTNIFQRANTIENQLDNLSKRMNDIKRLITKINDSHIKIEQKLKQINDLVSTTNIDEKQERLICIQVENIK
;
A
#
# COMPACT_ATOMS: atom_id res chain seq x y z
N ILE A 1 -73.29 -6.42 63.40
CA ILE A 1 -73.14 -5.48 64.54
C ILE A 1 -74.45 -4.71 64.78
N GLN A 2 -75.09 -4.12 63.75
CA GLN A 2 -76.37 -3.40 63.86
C GLN A 2 -77.53 -4.20 64.53
N ASP A 3 -77.57 -5.52 64.39
CA ASP A 3 -78.60 -6.37 65.03
C ASP A 3 -78.25 -6.90 66.44
N ILE A 4 -77.04 -6.60 66.95
CA ILE A 4 -76.52 -7.18 68.21
C ILE A 4 -76.71 -6.22 69.39
N GLU A 5 -76.45 -4.91 69.20
CA GLU A 5 -76.70 -3.87 70.22
C GLU A 5 -78.15 -3.86 70.78
N PRO A 6 -79.21 -4.01 69.97
CA PRO A 6 -80.58 -4.03 70.49
C PRO A 6 -80.86 -5.27 71.35
N LYS A 7 -80.22 -6.39 71.05
CA LYS A 7 -80.39 -7.66 71.79
C LYS A 7 -79.61 -7.65 73.11
N GLN A 8 -78.45 -7.00 73.13
CA GLN A 8 -77.65 -6.78 74.33
C GLN A 8 -78.37 -5.83 75.31
N ASN A 9 -78.97 -4.75 74.79
CA ASN A 9 -79.81 -3.84 75.60
C ASN A 9 -81.04 -4.54 76.19
N ARG A 10 -81.70 -5.43 75.44
CA ARG A 10 -82.84 -6.22 75.97
C ARG A 10 -82.41 -7.20 77.07
N LEU A 11 -81.25 -7.84 76.94
CA LEU A 11 -80.71 -8.72 77.99
C LEU A 11 -80.31 -7.94 79.24
N GLN A 12 -79.78 -6.73 79.10
CA GLN A 12 -79.46 -5.83 80.21
C GLN A 12 -80.71 -5.40 80.98
N ILE A 13 -81.80 -5.09 80.27
CA ILE A 13 -83.12 -4.75 80.85
C ILE A 13 -83.66 -5.95 81.63
N ILE A 14 -83.66 -7.15 81.05
CA ILE A 14 -84.13 -8.38 81.70
C ILE A 14 -83.29 -8.71 82.95
N SER A 15 -81.98 -8.47 82.91
CA SER A 15 -81.11 -8.66 84.08
C SER A 15 -81.37 -7.63 85.19
N ASN A 16 -81.74 -6.40 84.84
CA ASN A 16 -82.07 -5.36 85.82
C ASN A 16 -83.43 -5.64 86.48
N GLU A 17 -84.44 -6.02 85.70
CA GLU A 17 -85.78 -6.41 86.19
C GLU A 17 -85.73 -7.66 87.08
N ALA A 18 -84.88 -8.65 86.76
CA ALA A 18 -84.69 -9.85 87.59
C ALA A 18 -84.00 -9.55 88.94
N ASN A 19 -83.10 -8.55 88.98
CA ASN A 19 -82.46 -8.09 90.22
C ASN A 19 -83.45 -7.31 91.11
N GLU A 20 -84.36 -6.54 90.52
CA GLU A 20 -85.43 -5.83 91.24
C GLU A 20 -86.47 -6.79 91.86
N LEU A 21 -86.66 -7.97 91.26
CA LEU A 21 -87.58 -9.01 91.73
C LEU A 21 -86.95 -10.01 92.74
N ASN A 22 -85.68 -9.85 93.13
CA ASN A 22 -84.95 -10.73 94.06
C ASN A 22 -84.81 -12.20 93.60
N ASP A 23 -84.99 -12.51 92.30
CA ASP A 23 -84.84 -13.86 91.75
C ASP A 23 -83.39 -14.13 91.32
N LEU A 24 -82.60 -14.62 92.28
CA LEU A 24 -81.16 -14.90 92.14
C LEU A 24 -80.83 -15.92 91.03
N GLN A 25 -81.73 -16.84 90.70
CA GLN A 25 -81.51 -17.81 89.63
C GLN A 25 -81.72 -17.18 88.24
N LEU A 26 -82.76 -16.37 88.07
CA LEU A 26 -83.03 -15.66 86.81
C LEU A 26 -81.97 -14.60 86.54
N ALA A 27 -81.56 -13.85 87.57
CA ALA A 27 -80.48 -12.87 87.47
C ALA A 27 -79.11 -13.51 87.12
N SER A 28 -78.77 -14.66 87.71
CA SER A 28 -77.51 -15.35 87.41
C SER A 28 -77.49 -15.98 86.01
N ASN A 29 -78.61 -16.53 85.54
CA ASN A 29 -78.75 -17.04 84.17
C ASN A 29 -78.72 -15.90 83.12
N ALA A 30 -79.39 -14.78 83.39
CA ALA A 30 -79.33 -13.58 82.55
C ALA A 30 -77.90 -13.03 82.46
N LYS A 31 -77.18 -12.95 83.58
CA LYS A 31 -75.77 -12.53 83.63
C LYS A 31 -74.84 -13.49 82.89
N ARG A 32 -75.08 -14.81 82.95
CA ARG A 32 -74.34 -15.80 82.17
C ARG A 32 -74.57 -15.65 80.66
N LEU A 33 -75.82 -15.40 80.25
CA LEU A 33 -76.18 -15.14 78.86
C LEU A 33 -75.56 -13.84 78.34
N ILE A 34 -75.57 -12.76 79.14
CA ILE A 34 -74.89 -11.51 78.83
C ILE A 34 -73.40 -11.74 78.59
N ASN A 35 -72.72 -12.44 79.51
CA ASN A 35 -71.28 -12.74 79.36
C ASN A 35 -70.98 -13.58 78.12
N GLN A 36 -71.84 -14.54 77.77
CA GLN A 36 -71.69 -15.34 76.54
C GLN A 36 -71.92 -14.51 75.27
N PHE A 37 -72.91 -13.61 75.28
CA PHE A 37 -73.16 -12.68 74.18
C PHE A 37 -72.02 -11.67 74.03
N GLU A 38 -71.46 -11.16 75.12
CA GLU A 38 -70.29 -10.28 75.10
C GLU A 38 -69.05 -10.97 74.55
N HIS A 39 -68.81 -12.23 74.92
CA HIS A 39 -67.71 -13.02 74.38
C HIS A 39 -67.90 -13.28 72.88
N LEU A 40 -69.10 -13.67 72.45
CA LEU A 40 -69.41 -13.90 71.04
C LEU A 40 -69.30 -12.61 70.22
N HIS A 41 -69.77 -11.48 70.76
CA HIS A 41 -69.63 -10.17 70.13
C HIS A 41 -68.17 -9.76 69.99
N ARG A 42 -67.36 -9.98 71.04
CA ARG A 42 -65.92 -9.71 71.00
C ARG A 42 -65.22 -10.57 69.95
N ASP A 43 -65.51 -11.87 69.89
CA ASP A 43 -64.94 -12.79 68.90
C ASP A 43 -65.39 -12.44 67.47
N LEU A 44 -66.66 -12.10 67.27
CA LEU A 44 -67.18 -11.62 65.99
C LEU A 44 -66.50 -10.32 65.55
N SER A 45 -66.27 -9.38 66.47
CA SER A 45 -65.58 -8.13 66.17
C SER A 45 -64.13 -8.39 65.75
N ILE A 46 -63.41 -9.26 66.47
CA ILE A 46 -62.03 -9.64 66.13
C ILE A 46 -61.98 -10.32 64.76
N HIS A 47 -62.89 -11.26 64.50
CA HIS A 47 -62.96 -11.92 63.19
C HIS A 47 -63.34 -10.98 62.04
N LEU A 48 -64.21 -10.00 62.30
CA LEU A 48 -64.56 -8.99 61.31
C LEU A 48 -63.36 -8.09 60.99
N ASP A 49 -62.65 -7.60 62.01
CA ASP A 49 -61.45 -6.76 61.86
C ASP A 49 -60.33 -7.52 61.12
N GLU A 50 -60.14 -8.80 61.43
CA GLU A 50 -59.19 -9.66 60.71
C GLU A 50 -59.60 -9.88 59.25
N SER A 51 -60.89 -10.15 58.99
CA SER A 51 -61.40 -10.34 57.64
C SER A 51 -61.26 -9.07 56.81
N GLU A 52 -61.54 -7.90 57.40
CA GLU A 52 -61.39 -6.61 56.74
C GLU A 52 -59.92 -6.31 56.41
N ARG A 53 -58.99 -6.56 57.35
CA ARG A 53 -57.54 -6.45 57.08
C ARG A 53 -57.09 -7.37 55.94
N ARG A 54 -57.55 -8.63 55.92
CA ARG A 54 -57.22 -9.57 54.83
C ARG A 54 -57.74 -9.07 53.49
N TYR A 55 -58.96 -8.56 53.45
CA TYR A 55 -59.56 -8.00 52.23
C TYR A 55 -58.79 -6.77 51.73
N GLN A 56 -58.47 -5.81 52.60
CA GLN A 56 -57.69 -4.63 52.26
C GLN A 56 -56.31 -5.00 51.69
N MET A 57 -55.67 -6.02 52.26
CA MET A 57 -54.37 -6.50 51.81
C MET A 57 -54.43 -7.17 50.42
N LEU A 58 -55.47 -8.00 50.18
CA LEU A 58 -55.74 -8.60 48.87
C LEU A 58 -56.07 -7.55 47.80
N GLN A 59 -56.86 -6.53 48.17
CA GLN A 59 -57.21 -5.43 47.29
C GLN A 59 -55.96 -4.63 46.91
N LYS A 60 -55.11 -4.30 47.89
CA LYS A 60 -53.84 -3.62 47.64
C LYS A 60 -52.95 -4.43 46.70
N PHE A 61 -52.73 -5.72 46.97
CA PHE A 61 -51.96 -6.61 46.09
C PHE A 61 -52.47 -6.62 44.64
N THR A 62 -53.80 -6.72 44.48
CA THR A 62 -54.43 -6.75 43.15
C THR A 62 -54.22 -5.43 42.40
N ASN A 63 -54.35 -4.30 43.09
CA ASN A 63 -54.10 -2.98 42.53
C ASN A 63 -52.63 -2.81 42.13
N ASP A 64 -51.70 -3.20 43.00
CA ASP A 64 -50.26 -3.12 42.75
C ASP A 64 -49.86 -3.98 41.54
N CYS A 65 -50.40 -5.20 41.42
CA CYS A 65 -50.20 -6.05 40.24
C CYS A 65 -50.75 -5.43 38.95
N SER A 66 -51.95 -4.83 39.00
CA SER A 66 -52.55 -4.16 37.83
C SER A 66 -51.71 -2.96 37.37
N LEU A 67 -51.26 -2.13 38.31
CA LEU A 67 -50.39 -0.99 38.03
C LEU A 67 -49.05 -1.44 37.44
N LEU A 68 -48.43 -2.48 38.00
CA LEU A 68 -47.20 -3.05 37.46
C LEU A 68 -47.40 -3.58 36.03
N GLN A 69 -48.50 -4.28 35.75
CA GLN A 69 -48.79 -4.78 34.40
C GLN A 69 -48.95 -3.65 33.37
N GLN A 70 -49.60 -2.55 33.75
CA GLN A 70 -49.73 -1.36 32.91
C GLN A 70 -48.37 -0.71 32.66
N SER A 71 -47.57 -0.49 33.70
CA SER A 71 -46.23 0.09 33.58
C SER A 71 -45.29 -0.77 32.72
N LEU A 72 -45.32 -2.10 32.90
CA LEU A 72 -44.58 -3.04 32.05
C LEU A 72 -45.08 -3.00 30.59
N GLN A 73 -46.37 -2.80 30.35
CA GLN A 73 -46.89 -2.61 29.00
C GLN A 73 -46.40 -1.29 28.37
N THR A 74 -46.36 -0.21 29.14
CA THR A 74 -45.83 1.09 28.69
C THR A 74 -44.37 0.96 28.26
N ILE A 75 -43.54 0.32 29.09
CA ILE A 75 -42.13 0.06 28.74
C ILE A 75 -42.02 -0.78 27.47
N GLN A 76 -42.84 -1.83 27.34
CA GLN A 76 -42.82 -2.67 26.15
C GLN A 76 -43.19 -1.89 24.88
N ASN A 77 -44.16 -0.99 24.96
CA ASN A 77 -44.55 -0.12 23.85
C ASN A 77 -43.43 0.87 23.48
N GLN A 78 -42.71 1.41 24.47
CA GLN A 78 -41.56 2.28 24.26
C GLN A 78 -40.35 1.53 23.67
N LEU A 79 -40.19 0.25 24.00
CA LEU A 79 -39.12 -0.60 23.50
C LEU A 79 -39.33 -1.02 22.04
N SER A 80 -40.59 -1.22 21.62
CA SER A 80 -40.96 -1.69 20.27
C SER A 80 -40.25 -0.97 19.10
N PRO A 81 -40.13 0.37 19.04
CA PRO A 81 -39.45 1.07 17.94
C PRO A 81 -37.92 0.98 17.96
N ILE A 82 -37.31 0.39 18.99
CA ILE A 82 -35.85 0.32 19.19
C ILE A 82 -35.34 -1.13 19.14
N LEU A 83 -36.20 -2.09 18.79
CA LEU A 83 -35.85 -3.51 18.76
C LEU A 83 -34.91 -3.90 17.61
N ASP A 84 -34.79 -3.05 16.60
CA ASP A 84 -33.90 -3.28 15.47
C ASP A 84 -32.58 -2.50 15.58
N THR A 85 -31.61 -2.90 14.77
CA THR A 85 -30.31 -2.25 14.62
C THR A 85 -30.22 -1.47 13.31
N TYR A 86 -31.34 -0.95 12.80
CA TYR A 86 -31.36 -0.28 11.51
C TYR A 86 -30.97 1.18 11.60
N GLY A 87 -30.30 1.67 10.56
CA GLY A 87 -29.85 3.05 10.45
C GLY A 87 -28.33 3.22 10.48
N ASP A 88 -27.91 4.43 10.17
CA ASP A 88 -26.56 4.91 10.34
C ASP A 88 -26.13 5.00 11.83
N LYS A 89 -24.88 5.39 12.04
CA LYS A 89 -24.33 5.57 13.39
C LYS A 89 -25.15 6.52 14.26
N GLU A 90 -25.62 7.64 13.71
CA GLU A 90 -26.33 8.68 14.48
C GLU A 90 -27.69 8.15 14.96
N ILE A 91 -28.41 7.45 14.08
CA ILE A 91 -29.68 6.79 14.41
C ILE A 91 -29.49 5.73 15.50
N LEU A 92 -28.42 4.93 15.42
CA LEU A 92 -28.11 3.91 16.42
C LEU A 92 -27.74 4.52 17.78
N GLU A 93 -26.99 5.62 17.79
CA GLU A 93 -26.69 6.38 19.01
C GLU A 93 -27.94 6.99 19.64
N GLU A 94 -28.87 7.53 18.83
CA GLU A 94 -30.16 8.03 19.31
C GLU A 94 -31.01 6.90 19.91
N LYS A 95 -31.05 5.74 19.26
CA LYS A 95 -31.71 4.53 19.76
C LYS A 95 -31.12 4.06 21.08
N LEU A 96 -29.79 4.03 21.20
CA LEU A 96 -29.12 3.65 22.44
C LEU A 96 -29.44 4.64 23.57
N LYS A 97 -29.48 5.94 23.28
CA LYS A 97 -29.88 6.97 24.25
C LYS A 97 -31.31 6.75 24.75
N LYS A 98 -32.26 6.52 23.84
CA LYS A 98 -33.66 6.20 24.20
C LYS A 98 -33.75 4.90 25.02
N LEU A 99 -32.94 3.89 24.70
CA LEU A 99 -32.88 2.65 25.47
C LEU A 99 -32.37 2.87 26.90
N MET A 100 -31.39 3.76 27.09
CA MET A 100 -30.90 4.13 28.42
C MET A 100 -31.99 4.79 29.27
N ASP A 101 -32.81 5.65 28.66
CA ASP A 101 -33.98 6.24 29.35
C ASP A 101 -35.01 5.16 29.75
N ILE A 102 -35.31 4.21 28.84
CA ILE A 102 -36.20 3.07 29.12
C ILE A 102 -35.64 2.18 30.24
N LYS A 103 -34.33 1.92 30.22
CA LYS A 103 -33.63 1.12 31.24
C LYS A 103 -33.68 1.79 32.61
N ASN A 104 -33.58 3.11 32.66
CA ASN A 104 -33.75 3.88 33.90
C ASN A 104 -35.20 3.77 34.43
N ASN A 105 -36.21 3.95 33.57
CA ASN A 105 -37.62 3.75 33.95
C ASN A 105 -37.89 2.33 34.46
N TYR A 106 -37.29 1.31 33.83
CA TYR A 106 -37.39 -0.08 34.27
C TYR A 106 -36.73 -0.31 35.64
N ARG A 107 -35.60 0.35 35.90
CA ARG A 107 -34.91 0.28 37.19
C ARG A 107 -35.77 0.84 38.33
N GLU A 108 -36.50 1.93 38.09
CA GLU A 108 -37.43 2.48 39.07
C GLU A 108 -38.58 1.50 39.39
N LEU A 109 -39.08 0.77 38.38
CA LEU A 109 -40.09 -0.29 38.56
C LEU A 109 -39.56 -1.52 39.31
N THR A 110 -38.25 -1.71 39.34
CA THR A 110 -37.64 -2.87 40.02
C THR A 110 -37.90 -2.83 41.53
N THR A 111 -37.94 -1.63 42.13
CA THR A 111 -38.32 -1.45 43.54
C THR A 111 -39.78 -1.84 43.77
N ALA A 112 -40.70 -1.39 42.92
CA ALA A 112 -42.12 -1.75 43.02
C ALA A 112 -42.37 -3.25 42.82
N LEU A 113 -41.59 -3.91 41.97
CA LEU A 113 -41.60 -5.36 41.82
C LEU A 113 -41.15 -6.06 43.11
N GLN A 114 -40.08 -5.60 43.76
CA GLN A 114 -39.61 -6.17 45.03
C GLN A 114 -40.62 -5.97 46.17
N ASP A 115 -41.24 -4.80 46.26
CA ASP A 115 -42.27 -4.52 47.27
C ASP A 115 -43.50 -5.44 47.09
N THR A 116 -43.90 -5.65 45.83
CA THR A 116 -45.03 -6.53 45.50
C THR A 116 -44.68 -8.01 45.73
N GLU A 117 -43.43 -8.42 45.56
CA GLU A 117 -42.95 -9.77 45.90
C GLU A 117 -43.06 -10.06 47.40
N GLN A 118 -42.65 -9.11 48.24
CA GLN A 118 -42.81 -9.21 49.69
C GLN A 118 -44.29 -9.26 50.09
N MET A 119 -45.11 -8.40 49.48
CA MET A 119 -46.56 -8.39 49.69
C MET A 119 -47.21 -9.72 49.28
N THR A 120 -46.76 -10.33 48.18
CA THR A 120 -47.23 -11.65 47.71
C THR A 120 -47.01 -12.72 48.79
N SER A 121 -45.83 -12.74 49.40
CA SER A 121 -45.48 -13.68 50.46
C SER A 121 -46.40 -13.53 51.68
N GLN A 122 -46.73 -12.30 52.05
CA GLN A 122 -47.64 -12.01 53.17
C GLN A 122 -49.08 -12.44 52.83
N VAL A 123 -49.59 -12.07 51.65
CA VAL A 123 -50.97 -12.38 51.24
C VAL A 123 -51.19 -13.88 51.07
N LEU A 124 -50.18 -14.64 50.64
CA LEU A 124 -50.25 -16.11 50.55
C LEU A 124 -50.51 -16.81 51.89
N THR A 125 -50.22 -16.16 53.03
CA THR A 125 -50.52 -16.71 54.36
C THR A 125 -52.00 -16.53 54.75
N LEU A 126 -52.71 -15.61 54.08
CA LEU A 126 -54.06 -15.16 54.45
C LEU A 126 -55.18 -15.87 53.67
N VAL A 127 -54.85 -16.58 52.58
CA VAL A 127 -55.82 -17.20 51.66
C VAL A 127 -55.78 -18.73 51.67
N GLY A 128 -56.92 -19.36 51.35
CA GLY A 128 -57.03 -20.81 51.13
C GLY A 128 -56.34 -21.29 49.84
N GLN A 129 -56.26 -22.60 49.61
CA GLN A 129 -55.49 -23.20 48.49
C GLN A 129 -55.82 -22.61 47.11
N ASN A 130 -57.11 -22.45 46.77
CA ASN A 130 -57.51 -21.88 45.47
C ASN A 130 -57.04 -20.42 45.32
N GLY A 131 -57.14 -19.63 46.38
CA GLY A 131 -56.63 -18.25 46.41
C GLY A 131 -55.10 -18.21 46.27
N LYS A 132 -54.37 -19.11 46.94
CA LYS A 132 -52.92 -19.23 46.77
C LYS A 132 -52.52 -19.50 45.33
N GLN A 133 -53.24 -20.37 44.63
CA GLN A 133 -52.98 -20.65 43.22
C GLN A 133 -53.26 -19.43 42.33
N SER A 134 -54.37 -18.71 42.57
CA SER A 134 -54.70 -17.50 41.81
C SER A 134 -53.63 -16.42 41.95
N ILE A 135 -53.21 -16.15 43.19
CA ILE A 135 -52.21 -15.12 43.51
C ILE A 135 -50.86 -15.47 42.92
N ARG A 136 -50.46 -16.75 42.99
CA ARG A 136 -49.23 -17.22 42.34
C ARG A 136 -49.26 -17.01 40.83
N ARG A 137 -50.35 -17.40 40.15
CA ARG A 137 -50.48 -17.20 38.70
C ARG A 137 -50.42 -15.73 38.29
N GLU A 138 -51.10 -14.87 39.03
CA GLU A 138 -51.11 -13.42 38.81
C GLU A 138 -49.68 -12.86 38.90
N TRP A 139 -48.98 -13.20 39.98
CA TRP A 139 -47.61 -12.74 40.23
C TRP A 139 -46.59 -13.33 39.24
N GLU A 140 -46.68 -14.62 38.94
CA GLU A 140 -45.86 -15.31 37.93
C GLU A 140 -46.00 -14.65 36.56
N ARG A 141 -47.20 -14.19 36.20
CA ARG A 141 -47.42 -13.45 34.94
C ARG A 141 -46.66 -12.12 34.92
N VAL A 142 -46.67 -11.37 36.02
CA VAL A 142 -45.94 -10.10 36.15
C VAL A 142 -44.43 -10.34 36.09
N GLN A 143 -43.93 -11.33 36.85
CA GLN A 143 -42.53 -11.70 36.87
C GLN A 143 -42.03 -12.16 35.50
N ALA A 144 -42.79 -13.02 34.81
CA ALA A 144 -42.42 -13.49 33.48
C ALA A 144 -42.28 -12.35 32.47
N LYS A 145 -43.24 -11.41 32.48
CA LYS A 145 -43.21 -10.24 31.60
C LYS A 145 -42.06 -9.28 31.92
N SER A 146 -41.81 -9.02 33.20
CA SER A 146 -40.68 -8.23 33.67
C SER A 146 -39.35 -8.85 33.23
N HIS A 147 -39.17 -10.17 33.43
CA HIS A 147 -37.98 -10.89 33.01
C HIS A 147 -37.76 -10.80 31.49
N GLN A 148 -38.82 -11.02 30.71
CA GLN A 148 -38.76 -10.91 29.24
C GLN A 148 -38.31 -9.51 28.78
N ILE A 149 -38.87 -8.45 29.39
CA ILE A 149 -38.50 -7.07 29.08
C ILE A 149 -37.03 -6.83 29.43
N ASN A 150 -36.58 -7.23 30.62
CA ASN A 150 -35.18 -7.06 31.04
C ASN A 150 -34.20 -7.78 30.11
N THR A 151 -34.48 -9.03 29.75
CA THR A 151 -33.66 -9.79 28.79
C THR A 151 -33.62 -9.11 27.43
N THR A 152 -34.74 -8.54 26.98
CA THR A 152 -34.81 -7.81 25.70
C THR A 152 -34.00 -6.52 25.76
N ILE A 153 -34.11 -5.73 26.84
CA ILE A 153 -33.31 -4.52 27.05
C ILE A 153 -31.81 -4.84 26.97
N LEU A 154 -31.36 -5.85 27.72
CA LEU A 154 -29.93 -6.24 27.75
C LEU A 154 -29.44 -6.71 26.37
N LYS A 155 -30.26 -7.47 25.63
CA LYS A 155 -29.92 -7.95 24.30
C LYS A 155 -29.80 -6.80 23.30
N ILE A 156 -30.78 -5.89 23.26
CA ILE A 156 -30.77 -4.73 22.35
C ILE A 156 -29.62 -3.78 22.71
N GLU A 157 -29.35 -3.56 24.00
CA GLU A 157 -28.23 -2.73 24.45
C GLU A 157 -26.90 -3.24 23.90
N GLN A 158 -26.65 -4.55 24.04
CA GLN A 158 -25.45 -5.17 23.50
C GLN A 158 -25.39 -5.10 21.98
N GLN A 159 -26.51 -5.34 21.29
CA GLN A 159 -26.57 -5.28 19.83
C GLN A 159 -26.30 -3.87 19.29
N LEU A 160 -26.90 -2.83 19.87
CA LEU A 160 -26.67 -1.44 19.50
C LEU A 160 -25.22 -1.03 19.79
N GLN A 161 -24.67 -1.35 20.96
CA GLN A 161 -23.28 -1.04 21.31
C GLN A 161 -22.27 -1.69 20.35
N ASN A 162 -22.50 -2.96 19.99
CA ASN A 162 -21.66 -3.65 19.02
C ASN A 162 -21.76 -2.99 17.64
N CYS A 163 -22.96 -2.68 17.15
CA CYS A 163 -23.13 -2.04 15.85
C CYS A 163 -22.49 -0.65 15.80
N ILE A 164 -22.62 0.15 16.88
CA ILE A 164 -21.96 1.47 16.98
C ILE A 164 -20.44 1.31 16.96
N THR A 165 -19.90 0.33 17.67
CA THR A 165 -18.46 0.04 17.68
C THR A 165 -17.99 -0.36 16.28
N ASP A 166 -18.74 -1.20 15.58
CA ASP A 166 -18.44 -1.61 14.21
C ASP A 166 -18.45 -0.42 13.24
N TRP A 167 -19.42 0.49 13.40
CA TRP A 167 -19.47 1.74 12.64
C TRP A 167 -18.23 2.61 12.87
N LEU A 168 -17.78 2.75 14.12
CA LEU A 168 -16.57 3.51 14.44
C LEU A 168 -15.32 2.90 13.82
N ILE A 169 -15.22 1.57 13.83
CA ILE A 169 -14.13 0.85 13.16
C ILE A 169 -14.18 1.11 11.66
N TYR A 170 -15.35 0.96 11.04
CA TYR A 170 -15.54 1.22 9.61
C TYR A 170 -15.11 2.64 9.23
N ILE A 171 -15.61 3.66 9.93
CA ILE A 171 -15.31 5.08 9.65
C ILE A 171 -13.79 5.29 9.71
N LYS A 172 -13.16 4.87 10.81
CA LYS A 172 -11.72 5.05 11.00
C LYS A 172 -10.89 4.37 9.91
N GLU A 173 -11.19 3.12 9.57
CA GLU A 173 -10.44 2.38 8.55
C GLU A 173 -10.68 2.97 7.15
N SER A 174 -11.91 3.41 6.84
CA SER A 174 -12.24 4.05 5.55
C SER A 174 -11.54 5.39 5.37
N GLU A 175 -11.47 6.22 6.42
CA GLU A 175 -10.74 7.49 6.43
C GLU A 175 -9.24 7.26 6.26
N GLN A 176 -8.68 6.25 6.96
CA GLN A 176 -7.28 5.88 6.84
C GLN A 176 -6.94 5.43 5.41
N LEU A 177 -7.76 4.57 4.80
CA LEU A 177 -7.56 4.15 3.41
C LEU A 177 -7.64 5.33 2.43
N THR A 178 -8.60 6.24 2.64
CA THR A 178 -8.73 7.46 1.84
C THR A 178 -7.48 8.32 1.94
N TYR A 179 -6.95 8.52 3.14
CA TYR A 179 -5.71 9.25 3.38
C TYR A 179 -4.49 8.59 2.73
N GLU A 180 -4.31 7.27 2.92
CA GLU A 180 -3.23 6.49 2.31
C GLU A 180 -3.27 6.59 0.77
N LEU A 181 -4.45 6.50 0.16
CA LEU A 181 -4.63 6.62 -1.29
C LEU A 181 -4.33 8.03 -1.83
N ASN A 182 -4.79 9.07 -1.15
CA ASN A 182 -4.52 10.46 -1.55
C ASN A 182 -3.01 10.80 -1.47
N ASN A 183 -2.33 10.29 -0.45
CA ASN A 183 -0.88 10.43 -0.31
C ASN A 183 -0.13 9.70 -1.44
N LEU A 184 -0.58 8.49 -1.78
CA LEU A 184 0.01 7.71 -2.86
C LEU A 184 -0.21 8.39 -4.22
N GLU A 185 -1.40 8.92 -4.49
CA GLU A 185 -1.68 9.70 -5.71
C GLU A 185 -0.78 10.95 -5.80
N SER A 186 -0.66 11.70 -4.71
CA SER A 186 0.18 12.91 -4.65
C SER A 186 1.65 12.57 -4.89
N SER A 187 2.12 11.47 -4.31
CA SER A 187 3.48 10.96 -4.51
C SER A 187 3.71 10.56 -5.97
N LEU A 188 2.76 9.84 -6.59
CA LEU A 188 2.84 9.45 -8.01
C LEU A 188 2.91 10.66 -8.96
N LYS A 189 2.18 11.74 -8.67
CA LYS A 189 2.21 12.98 -9.47
C LYS A 189 3.56 13.72 -9.40
N MET A 190 4.30 13.55 -8.32
CA MET A 190 5.59 14.23 -8.09
C MET A 190 6.80 13.47 -8.65
N ILE A 191 6.63 12.23 -9.10
CA ILE A 191 7.75 11.42 -9.58
C ILE A 191 8.29 11.95 -10.90
N ASN A 192 9.59 12.24 -10.91
CA ASN A 192 10.30 12.53 -12.13
C ASN A 192 10.53 11.23 -12.93
N ILE A 193 9.79 11.08 -14.02
CA ILE A 193 9.89 9.89 -14.90
C ILE A 193 11.13 9.89 -15.80
N ARG A 194 11.90 10.97 -15.83
CA ARG A 194 13.05 11.11 -16.73
C ARG A 194 14.29 10.48 -16.12
N VAL A 195 15.12 9.89 -16.98
CA VAL A 195 16.41 9.32 -16.61
C VAL A 195 17.40 10.45 -16.29
N GLN A 196 18.11 10.32 -15.18
CA GLN A 196 19.18 11.24 -14.78
C GLN A 196 20.48 10.95 -15.55
N ASN A 197 21.45 11.87 -15.51
CA ASN A 197 22.68 11.76 -16.29
C ASN A 197 23.52 10.51 -15.94
N ASP A 198 23.43 10.03 -14.70
CA ASP A 198 24.10 8.84 -14.18
C ASP A 198 23.29 7.54 -14.39
N GLY A 199 22.17 7.61 -15.12
CA GLY A 199 21.29 6.47 -15.37
C GLY A 199 20.35 6.14 -14.21
N GLN A 200 20.35 6.93 -13.14
CA GLN A 200 19.40 6.74 -12.04
C GLN A 200 17.97 7.01 -12.50
N THR A 201 17.07 6.17 -12.01
CA THR A 201 15.64 6.21 -12.31
C THR A 201 14.84 5.86 -11.05
N PRO A 202 13.59 6.35 -10.92
CA PRO A 202 12.72 6.03 -9.78
C PRO A 202 12.07 4.63 -9.89
N VAL A 203 12.73 3.64 -10.50
CA VAL A 203 12.12 2.31 -10.71
C VAL A 203 11.79 1.63 -9.39
N ASP A 204 12.72 1.66 -8.43
CA ASP A 204 12.52 1.01 -7.14
C ASP A 204 11.46 1.74 -6.30
N THR A 205 11.39 3.08 -6.38
CA THR A 205 10.34 3.84 -5.69
C THR A 205 8.97 3.54 -6.28
N LEU A 206 8.83 3.48 -7.61
CA LEU A 206 7.60 3.07 -8.27
C LEU A 206 7.23 1.60 -7.96
N ARG A 207 8.21 0.70 -7.82
CA ARG A 207 7.98 -0.69 -7.43
C ARG A 207 7.50 -0.80 -5.98
N ASN A 208 8.06 0.01 -5.07
CA ASN A 208 7.60 0.08 -3.69
C ASN A 208 6.17 0.61 -3.61
N MET A 209 5.85 1.69 -4.32
CA MET A 209 4.48 2.22 -4.40
C MET A 209 3.48 1.21 -4.98
N LYS A 210 3.93 0.32 -5.88
CA LYS A 210 3.10 -0.79 -6.35
C LYS A 210 2.75 -1.76 -5.22
N ASN A 211 3.74 -2.14 -4.43
CA ASN A 211 3.52 -3.03 -3.29
C ASN A 211 2.60 -2.39 -2.25
N ASP A 212 2.77 -1.08 -2.00
CA ASP A 212 1.89 -0.32 -1.11
C ASP A 212 0.45 -0.29 -1.63
N LEU A 213 0.24 -0.09 -2.93
CA LEU A 213 -1.07 -0.10 -3.55
C LEU A 213 -1.74 -1.49 -3.50
N ASP A 214 -0.97 -2.56 -3.67
CA ASP A 214 -1.47 -3.94 -3.52
C ASP A 214 -1.83 -4.26 -2.06
N LEU A 215 -1.08 -3.72 -1.09
CA LEU A 215 -1.42 -3.82 0.34
C LEU A 215 -2.71 -3.07 0.67
N ILE A 216 -2.87 -1.83 0.17
CA ILE A 216 -4.08 -1.02 0.34
C ILE A 216 -5.29 -1.73 -0.27
N GLU A 217 -5.16 -2.35 -1.45
CA GLU A 217 -6.23 -3.14 -2.06
C GLU A 217 -6.62 -4.35 -1.19
N SER A 218 -5.65 -5.04 -0.58
CA SER A 218 -5.93 -6.12 0.36
C SER A 218 -6.71 -5.61 1.58
N LYS A 219 -6.32 -4.46 2.15
CA LYS A 219 -7.05 -3.83 3.26
C LYS A 219 -8.47 -3.43 2.85
N LEU A 220 -8.65 -2.85 1.67
CA LEU A 220 -9.96 -2.49 1.13
C LEU A 220 -10.86 -3.73 0.96
N ASN A 221 -10.30 -4.85 0.49
CA ASN A 221 -11.05 -6.10 0.34
C ASN A 221 -11.51 -6.66 1.70
N SER A 222 -10.69 -6.56 2.74
CA SER A 222 -11.12 -6.92 4.10
C SER A 222 -12.20 -5.97 4.63
N LEU A 223 -12.05 -4.66 4.40
CA LEU A 223 -13.03 -3.66 4.81
C LEU A 223 -14.36 -3.83 4.06
N ASN A 224 -14.34 -4.22 2.79
CA ASN A 224 -15.54 -4.54 2.00
C ASN A 224 -16.33 -5.70 2.61
N ARG A 225 -15.66 -6.75 3.07
CA ARG A 225 -16.34 -7.87 3.75
C ARG A 225 -16.96 -7.41 5.07
N PHE A 226 -16.21 -6.65 5.85
CA PHE A 226 -16.68 -6.07 7.11
C PHE A 226 -17.89 -5.13 6.90
N ALA A 227 -17.81 -4.25 5.91
CA ALA A 227 -18.89 -3.33 5.56
C ALA A 227 -20.13 -4.05 5.02
N SER A 228 -19.95 -5.16 4.29
CA SER A 228 -21.07 -6.03 3.87
C SER A 228 -21.77 -6.64 5.08
N ASP A 229 -21.03 -7.13 6.07
CA ASP A 229 -21.61 -7.68 7.29
C ASP A 229 -22.32 -6.60 8.11
N LEU A 230 -21.74 -5.39 8.19
CA LEU A 230 -22.35 -4.24 8.86
C LEU A 230 -23.63 -3.81 8.14
N SER A 231 -23.58 -3.65 6.82
CA SER A 231 -24.71 -3.30 5.95
C SER A 231 -25.88 -4.28 6.09
N GLN A 232 -25.61 -5.59 6.20
CA GLN A 232 -26.67 -6.58 6.45
C GLN A 232 -27.35 -6.40 7.82
N ARG A 233 -26.60 -5.97 8.84
CA ARG A 233 -27.14 -5.72 10.19
C ARG A 233 -27.89 -4.38 10.29
N THR A 234 -27.42 -3.36 9.57
CA THR A 234 -27.92 -1.98 9.69
C THR A 234 -28.87 -1.57 8.56
N GLN A 235 -28.95 -2.36 7.50
CA GLN A 235 -29.67 -2.06 6.25
C GLN A 235 -29.16 -0.81 5.50
N GLU A 236 -27.95 -0.35 5.82
CA GLU A 236 -27.34 0.81 5.18
C GLU A 236 -26.53 0.41 3.95
N THR A 237 -26.85 0.97 2.78
CA THR A 237 -26.18 0.65 1.51
C THR A 237 -25.03 1.59 1.18
N ASP A 238 -25.07 2.82 1.69
CA ASP A 238 -24.14 3.90 1.36
C ASP A 238 -22.67 3.57 1.73
N LEU A 239 -22.50 2.71 2.75
CA LEU A 239 -21.23 2.09 3.14
C LEU A 239 -20.51 1.45 1.94
N LEU A 240 -21.25 0.65 1.15
CA LEU A 240 -20.68 -0.11 0.04
C LEU A 240 -20.38 0.80 -1.15
N GLU A 241 -21.16 1.86 -1.35
CA GLU A 241 -20.92 2.84 -2.42
C GLU A 241 -19.59 3.56 -2.23
N HIS A 242 -19.29 4.01 -1.00
CA HIS A 242 -18.01 4.65 -0.71
C HIS A 242 -16.82 3.72 -0.99
N LEU A 243 -16.89 2.46 -0.55
CA LEU A 243 -15.83 1.48 -0.81
C LEU A 243 -15.67 1.15 -2.30
N GLN A 244 -16.77 1.13 -3.07
CA GLN A 244 -16.71 1.00 -4.53
C GLN A 244 -15.98 2.19 -5.18
N GLN A 245 -16.20 3.41 -4.70
CA GLN A 245 -15.47 4.59 -5.19
C GLN A 245 -13.96 4.46 -4.90
N LEU A 246 -13.58 4.01 -3.70
CA LEU A 246 -12.18 3.73 -3.37
C LEU A 246 -11.58 2.63 -4.26
N GLN A 247 -12.37 1.60 -4.59
CA GLN A 247 -11.91 0.54 -5.48
C GLN A 247 -11.67 1.04 -6.91
N ILE A 248 -12.57 1.89 -7.43
CA ILE A 248 -12.38 2.56 -8.72
C ILE A 248 -11.12 3.44 -8.68
N PHE A 249 -10.89 4.16 -7.57
CA PHE A 249 -9.71 4.99 -7.40
C PHE A 249 -8.41 4.16 -7.42
N ILE A 250 -8.36 3.03 -6.72
CA ILE A 250 -7.23 2.09 -6.77
C ILE A 250 -6.96 1.63 -8.21
N GLN A 251 -8.00 1.25 -8.96
CA GLN A 251 -7.82 0.81 -10.34
C GLN A 251 -7.23 1.91 -11.23
N ARG A 252 -7.67 3.16 -11.05
CA ARG A 252 -7.09 4.31 -11.77
C ARG A 252 -5.61 4.50 -11.42
N LEU A 253 -5.25 4.42 -10.14
CA LEU A 253 -3.85 4.53 -9.70
C LEU A 253 -3.00 3.36 -10.23
N LYS A 254 -3.53 2.15 -10.29
CA LYS A 254 -2.84 0.98 -10.87
C LYS A 254 -2.53 1.19 -12.36
N ILE A 255 -3.46 1.74 -13.13
CA ILE A 255 -3.25 2.06 -14.54
C ILE A 255 -2.16 3.13 -14.67
N LEU A 256 -2.28 4.23 -13.93
CA LEU A 256 -1.28 5.30 -13.92
C LEU A 256 0.12 4.77 -13.57
N LEU A 257 0.23 3.97 -12.52
CA LEU A 257 1.49 3.39 -12.07
C LEU A 257 2.11 2.45 -13.12
N LYS A 258 1.30 1.62 -13.78
CA LYS A 258 1.78 0.76 -14.87
C LYS A 258 2.33 1.59 -16.03
N ASP A 259 1.65 2.66 -16.41
CA ASP A 259 2.10 3.54 -17.48
C ASP A 259 3.39 4.28 -17.12
N LEU A 260 3.51 4.77 -15.88
CA LEU A 260 4.73 5.41 -15.37
C LEU A 260 5.90 4.42 -15.34
N LEU A 261 5.71 3.22 -14.78
CA LEU A 261 6.73 2.17 -14.78
C LEU A 261 7.20 1.83 -16.20
N ARG A 262 6.27 1.70 -17.15
CA ARG A 262 6.61 1.42 -18.55
C ARG A 262 7.48 2.53 -19.15
N LYS A 263 7.14 3.80 -18.93
CA LYS A 263 7.91 4.95 -19.42
C LYS A 263 9.32 5.00 -18.83
N VAL A 264 9.44 4.77 -17.53
CA VAL A 264 10.74 4.78 -16.83
C VAL A 264 11.62 3.62 -17.30
N ILE A 265 11.07 2.41 -17.44
CA ILE A 265 11.82 1.23 -17.93
C ILE A 265 12.26 1.42 -19.39
N ASP A 266 11.40 1.98 -20.24
CA ASP A 266 11.75 2.32 -21.63
C ASP A 266 12.91 3.32 -21.68
N GLY A 267 12.83 4.40 -20.88
CA GLY A 267 13.91 5.37 -20.73
C GLY A 267 15.22 4.74 -20.25
N GLN A 268 15.16 3.88 -19.22
CA GLN A 268 16.34 3.17 -18.71
C GLN A 268 16.97 2.25 -19.75
N THR A 269 16.14 1.56 -20.54
CA THR A 269 16.60 0.69 -21.63
C THR A 269 17.33 1.50 -22.70
N LYS A 270 16.76 2.64 -23.10
CA LYS A 270 17.39 3.58 -24.05
C LYS A 270 18.71 4.13 -23.50
N TYR A 271 18.78 4.48 -22.21
CA TYR A 271 20.03 4.93 -21.59
C TYR A 271 21.08 3.83 -21.56
N SER A 272 20.70 2.58 -21.25
CA SER A 272 21.61 1.43 -21.29
C SER A 272 22.20 1.21 -22.68
N LEU A 273 21.36 1.33 -23.73
CA LEU A 273 21.81 1.25 -25.12
C LEU A 273 22.77 2.40 -25.46
N TYR A 274 22.44 3.64 -25.05
CA TYR A 274 23.34 4.78 -25.23
C TYR A 274 24.68 4.57 -24.54
N SER A 275 24.67 4.14 -23.27
CA SER A 275 25.86 3.90 -22.45
C SER A 275 26.74 2.79 -23.06
N GLN A 276 26.13 1.70 -23.54
CA GLN A 276 26.88 0.67 -24.25
C GLN A 276 27.50 1.21 -25.55
N GLN A 277 26.71 1.93 -26.34
CA GLN A 277 27.14 2.45 -27.63
C GLN A 277 28.27 3.49 -27.50
N ILE A 278 28.18 4.39 -26.52
CA ILE A 278 29.23 5.37 -26.26
C ILE A 278 30.51 4.72 -25.75
N ASN A 279 30.42 3.66 -24.95
CA ASN A 279 31.60 2.94 -24.47
C ASN A 279 32.30 2.21 -25.63
N THR A 280 31.56 1.46 -26.44
CA THR A 280 32.11 0.80 -27.65
C THR A 280 32.73 1.82 -28.60
N TYR A 281 32.09 2.97 -28.79
CA TYR A 281 32.64 4.03 -29.64
C TYR A 281 33.91 4.64 -29.06
N ASN A 282 33.95 4.87 -27.75
CA ASN A 282 35.16 5.35 -27.04
C ASN A 282 36.33 4.37 -27.16
N GLU A 283 36.10 3.08 -26.96
CA GLU A 283 37.12 2.04 -27.10
C GLU A 283 37.73 2.05 -28.50
N LEU A 284 36.87 2.11 -29.52
CA LEU A 284 37.33 2.15 -30.91
C LEU A 284 38.14 3.42 -31.23
N LEU A 285 37.73 4.59 -30.72
CA LEU A 285 38.51 5.82 -30.89
C LEU A 285 39.85 5.76 -30.15
N ASN A 286 39.89 5.17 -28.95
CA ASN A 286 41.12 4.95 -28.19
C ASN A 286 42.10 4.05 -28.96
N GLU A 287 41.61 2.95 -29.57
CA GLU A 287 42.42 2.06 -30.40
C GLU A 287 43.00 2.80 -31.61
N CYS A 288 42.18 3.59 -32.31
CA CYS A 288 42.64 4.39 -33.45
C CYS A 288 43.72 5.40 -33.03
N GLU A 289 43.55 6.07 -31.90
CA GLU A 289 44.56 7.00 -31.37
C GLU A 289 45.86 6.29 -30.99
N LEU A 290 45.78 5.10 -30.39
CA LEU A 290 46.95 4.31 -30.03
C LEU A 290 47.74 3.89 -31.27
N ILE A 291 47.06 3.38 -32.30
CA ILE A 291 47.69 3.04 -33.59
C ILE A 291 48.35 4.27 -34.21
N LEU A 292 47.65 5.41 -34.25
CA LEU A 292 48.20 6.65 -34.80
C LEU A 292 49.43 7.13 -34.03
N ASN A 293 49.39 7.10 -32.70
CA ASN A 293 50.53 7.51 -31.88
C ASN A 293 51.74 6.60 -32.08
N ASN A 294 51.53 5.28 -32.26
CA ASN A 294 52.62 4.36 -32.60
C ASN A 294 53.23 4.67 -33.97
N ILE A 295 52.40 4.94 -34.98
CA ILE A 295 52.87 5.33 -36.32
C ILE A 295 53.66 6.65 -36.27
N ILE A 296 53.20 7.63 -35.50
CA ILE A 296 53.91 8.90 -35.31
C ILE A 296 55.28 8.66 -34.68
N ASN A 297 55.35 7.86 -33.62
CA ASN A 297 56.61 7.51 -32.96
C ASN A 297 57.57 6.81 -33.93
N ASP A 298 57.07 5.89 -34.77
CA ASP A 298 57.87 5.26 -35.82
C ASP A 298 58.41 6.31 -36.79
N ILE A 299 57.58 7.21 -37.31
CA ILE A 299 58.02 8.27 -38.23
C ILE A 299 59.06 9.21 -37.59
N ASP A 300 58.92 9.54 -36.30
CA ASP A 300 59.89 10.36 -35.59
C ASP A 300 61.24 9.65 -35.42
N LEU A 301 61.23 8.33 -35.17
CA LEU A 301 62.45 7.51 -35.16
C LEU A 301 63.14 7.51 -36.53
N TRP A 302 62.38 7.55 -37.63
CA TRP A 302 62.92 7.61 -38.98
C TRP A 302 63.59 8.95 -39.28
N ASN A 303 62.97 10.04 -38.82
CA ASN A 303 63.50 11.38 -39.00
C ASN A 303 64.78 11.64 -38.19
N THR A 304 65.02 10.88 -37.12
CA THR A 304 66.14 11.09 -36.18
C THR A 304 67.36 10.18 -36.41
N ASN A 305 67.40 9.40 -37.50
CA ASN A 305 68.47 8.47 -37.90
C ASN A 305 68.70 7.27 -36.96
N LYS A 306 68.09 6.13 -37.31
CA LYS A 306 68.59 4.77 -37.00
C LYS A 306 67.98 3.73 -37.94
N SER A 307 68.81 3.16 -38.82
CA SER A 307 68.69 1.78 -39.35
C SER A 307 67.28 1.21 -39.59
N LEU A 308 66.40 1.88 -40.34
CA LEU A 308 65.09 1.33 -40.69
C LEU A 308 65.03 0.97 -42.17
N SER A 309 64.58 -0.26 -42.45
CA SER A 309 64.51 -0.85 -43.78
C SER A 309 63.27 -0.34 -44.53
N ILE A 310 63.29 -0.38 -45.86
CA ILE A 310 62.08 -0.09 -46.65
C ILE A 310 60.89 -0.95 -46.23
N GLU A 311 61.17 -2.20 -45.85
CA GLU A 311 60.16 -3.15 -45.37
C GLU A 311 59.41 -2.60 -44.14
N THR A 312 60.10 -1.92 -43.21
CA THR A 312 59.42 -1.29 -42.08
C THR A 312 58.53 -0.11 -42.49
N LEU A 313 58.90 0.64 -43.54
CA LEU A 313 58.07 1.73 -44.09
C LEU A 313 56.78 1.18 -44.71
N GLU A 314 56.92 0.10 -45.48
CA GLU A 314 55.82 -0.59 -46.13
C GLU A 314 54.87 -1.18 -45.08
N ILE A 315 55.41 -1.76 -43.99
CA ILE A 315 54.60 -2.23 -42.86
C ILE A 315 53.83 -1.07 -42.20
N THR A 316 54.50 0.03 -41.86
CA THR A 316 53.85 1.20 -41.23
C THR A 316 52.80 1.83 -42.16
N SER A 317 53.08 1.90 -43.47
CA SER A 317 52.14 2.38 -44.49
C SER A 317 50.91 1.46 -44.61
N ASN A 318 51.10 0.14 -44.61
CA ASN A 318 49.99 -0.83 -44.63
C ASN A 318 49.12 -0.74 -43.37
N ILE A 319 49.72 -0.53 -42.20
CA ILE A 319 48.99 -0.33 -40.94
C ILE A 319 48.17 0.96 -40.98
N LEU A 320 48.74 2.07 -41.48
CA LEU A 320 48.00 3.32 -41.66
C LEU A 320 46.84 3.17 -42.65
N GLN A 321 47.06 2.48 -43.76
CA GLN A 321 46.01 2.23 -44.75
C GLN A 321 44.87 1.39 -44.14
N SER A 322 45.20 0.40 -43.31
CA SER A 322 44.20 -0.36 -42.56
C SER A 322 43.39 0.53 -41.61
N LEU A 323 44.02 1.51 -40.95
CA LEU A 323 43.33 2.47 -40.08
C LEU A 323 42.41 3.40 -40.89
N ILE A 324 42.87 3.90 -42.04
CA ILE A 324 42.06 4.75 -42.94
C ILE A 324 40.87 3.95 -43.49
N ASN A 325 41.08 2.69 -43.88
CA ASN A 325 39.99 1.82 -44.35
C ASN A 325 38.93 1.59 -43.26
N ASN A 326 39.32 1.56 -41.98
CA ASN A 326 38.42 1.45 -40.85
C ASN A 326 37.58 2.71 -40.59
N GLN A 327 37.88 3.85 -41.23
CA GLN A 327 37.11 5.10 -41.10
C GLN A 327 35.61 4.91 -41.35
N SER A 328 35.25 4.05 -42.32
CA SER A 328 33.86 3.71 -42.63
C SER A 328 33.14 3.03 -41.46
N ILE A 329 33.85 2.17 -40.72
CA ILE A 329 33.34 1.47 -39.54
C ILE A 329 33.12 2.48 -38.41
N VAL A 330 34.09 3.38 -38.19
CA VAL A 330 33.99 4.44 -37.18
C VAL A 330 32.81 5.35 -37.47
N GLN A 331 32.64 5.76 -38.74
CA GLN A 331 31.51 6.59 -39.16
C GLN A 331 30.16 5.91 -38.95
N ARG A 332 30.09 4.59 -39.15
CA ARG A 332 28.88 3.83 -38.85
C ARG A 332 28.56 3.86 -37.35
N GLN A 333 29.57 3.73 -36.48
CA GLN A 333 29.37 3.84 -35.03
C GLN A 333 28.91 5.24 -34.61
N THR A 334 29.40 6.29 -35.28
CA THR A 334 28.93 7.67 -35.08
C THR A 334 27.45 7.83 -35.40
N ASN A 335 27.00 7.27 -36.53
CA ASN A 335 25.59 7.33 -36.92
C ASN A 335 24.69 6.57 -35.92
N LEU A 336 25.12 5.38 -35.50
CA LEU A 336 24.42 4.60 -34.47
C LEU A 336 24.34 5.33 -33.14
N LEU A 337 25.43 5.98 -32.71
CA LEU A 337 25.43 6.79 -31.49
C LEU A 337 24.40 7.93 -31.59
N ASN A 338 24.38 8.65 -32.71
CA ASN A 338 23.41 9.73 -32.92
C ASN A 338 21.96 9.23 -32.91
N GLU A 339 21.67 8.11 -33.57
CA GLU A 339 20.33 7.50 -33.57
C GLU A 339 19.88 7.13 -32.16
N VAL A 340 20.75 6.48 -31.39
CA VAL A 340 20.45 6.09 -30.01
C VAL A 340 20.29 7.32 -29.12
N THR A 341 21.12 8.35 -29.29
CA THR A 341 21.01 9.62 -28.56
C THR A 341 19.69 10.32 -28.84
N GLU A 342 19.29 10.47 -30.11
CA GLU A 342 18.02 11.10 -30.46
C GLU A 342 16.82 10.30 -29.93
N SER A 343 16.88 8.96 -29.92
CA SER A 343 15.84 8.12 -29.31
C SER A 343 15.70 8.30 -27.78
N LEU A 344 16.79 8.72 -27.11
CA LEU A 344 16.88 8.89 -25.67
C LEU A 344 16.37 10.27 -25.20
N LEU A 345 16.41 11.30 -26.05
CA LEU A 345 16.20 12.69 -25.63
C LEU A 345 14.85 12.95 -24.94
N ASP A 346 13.79 12.31 -25.41
CA ASP A 346 12.45 12.45 -24.82
C ASP A 346 12.33 11.78 -23.44
N SER A 347 13.29 10.94 -23.09
CA SER A 347 13.30 10.13 -21.86
C SER A 347 14.29 10.63 -20.80
N VAL A 348 15.10 11.65 -21.08
CA VAL A 348 16.13 12.18 -20.18
C VAL A 348 15.82 13.59 -19.69
N GLU A 349 16.35 13.91 -18.52
CA GLU A 349 16.18 15.24 -17.92
C GLU A 349 17.02 16.31 -18.64
N ASN A 350 18.25 15.98 -19.02
CA ASN A 350 19.20 16.91 -19.63
C ASN A 350 19.63 16.46 -21.03
N ALA A 351 18.77 16.67 -22.02
CA ALA A 351 19.04 16.39 -23.43
C ALA A 351 20.34 17.04 -23.96
N ASN A 352 20.68 18.22 -23.45
CA ASN A 352 21.87 18.96 -23.89
C ASN A 352 23.18 18.27 -23.51
N PHE A 353 23.22 17.63 -22.34
CA PHE A 353 24.39 16.86 -21.89
C PHE A 353 24.74 15.78 -22.91
N PHE A 354 23.76 14.93 -23.28
CA PHE A 354 23.97 13.82 -24.20
C PHE A 354 24.36 14.29 -25.62
N ARG A 355 23.73 15.37 -26.11
CA ARG A 355 24.10 15.98 -27.40
C ARG A 355 25.53 16.52 -27.39
N GLN A 356 25.94 17.20 -26.33
CA GLN A 356 27.30 17.72 -26.19
C GLN A 356 28.33 16.59 -26.15
N THR A 357 28.04 15.49 -25.44
CA THR A 357 28.93 14.32 -25.41
C THR A 357 29.11 13.73 -26.82
N CYS A 358 28.03 13.58 -27.59
CA CYS A 358 28.12 13.09 -28.97
C CYS A 358 28.96 14.01 -29.86
N LEU A 359 28.78 15.34 -29.73
CA LEU A 359 29.55 16.32 -30.48
C LEU A 359 31.05 16.24 -30.15
N LEU A 360 31.40 16.09 -28.88
CA LEU A 360 32.80 15.92 -28.46
C LEU A 360 33.42 14.67 -29.09
N MET A 361 32.68 13.57 -29.15
CA MET A 361 33.13 12.33 -29.77
C MET A 361 33.30 12.44 -31.29
N GLN A 362 32.41 13.17 -31.97
CA GLN A 362 32.53 13.48 -33.40
C GLN A 362 33.74 14.37 -33.70
N ASN A 363 34.00 15.36 -32.85
CA ASN A 363 35.19 16.22 -32.98
C ASN A 363 36.48 15.41 -32.81
N ARG A 364 36.49 14.49 -31.83
CA ARG A 364 37.61 13.57 -31.60
C ARG A 364 37.86 12.67 -32.80
N GLN A 365 36.83 12.04 -33.36
CA GLN A 365 36.90 11.27 -34.60
C GLN A 365 37.48 12.09 -35.75
N THR A 366 36.98 13.31 -35.95
CA THR A 366 37.43 14.20 -37.02
C THR A 366 38.93 14.50 -36.90
N ASN A 367 39.41 14.76 -35.67
CA ASN A 367 40.81 15.01 -35.39
C ASN A 367 41.70 13.79 -35.71
N ILE A 368 41.30 12.59 -35.28
CA ILE A 368 42.00 11.32 -35.56
C ILE A 368 42.24 11.14 -37.06
N PHE A 369 41.20 11.27 -37.89
CA PHE A 369 41.34 11.05 -39.33
C PHE A 369 42.03 12.21 -40.06
N GLN A 370 41.91 13.45 -39.58
CA GLN A 370 42.73 14.56 -40.09
C GLN A 370 44.22 14.32 -39.84
N ARG A 371 44.59 13.81 -38.66
CA ARG A 371 45.96 13.41 -38.33
C ARG A 371 46.41 12.23 -39.20
N ALA A 372 45.58 11.20 -39.38
CA ALA A 372 45.88 10.06 -40.23
C ALA A 372 46.23 10.48 -41.67
N ASN A 373 45.41 11.34 -42.28
CA ASN A 373 45.65 11.85 -43.63
C ASN A 373 46.92 12.72 -43.70
N THR A 374 47.24 13.48 -42.66
CA THR A 374 48.49 14.25 -42.60
C THR A 374 49.70 13.33 -42.57
N ILE A 375 49.63 12.24 -41.81
CA ILE A 375 50.68 11.22 -41.71
C ILE A 375 50.83 10.45 -43.02
N GLU A 376 49.74 10.12 -43.70
CA GLU A 376 49.76 9.45 -45.00
C GLU A 376 50.57 10.25 -46.02
N ASN A 377 50.31 11.56 -46.09
CA ASN A 377 51.10 12.47 -46.93
C ASN A 377 52.59 12.52 -46.55
N GLN A 378 52.92 12.40 -45.27
CA GLN A 378 54.32 12.33 -44.81
C GLN A 378 54.99 11.01 -45.23
N LEU A 379 54.29 9.88 -45.08
CA LEU A 379 54.78 8.56 -45.50
C LEU A 379 54.98 8.49 -47.02
N ASP A 380 54.06 9.06 -47.81
CA ASP A 380 54.20 9.15 -49.27
C ASP A 380 55.47 9.92 -49.68
N ASN A 381 55.76 11.02 -49.00
CA ASN A 381 56.98 11.79 -49.25
C ASN A 381 58.25 11.01 -48.85
N LEU A 382 58.22 10.28 -47.74
CA LEU A 382 59.33 9.41 -47.31
C LEU A 382 59.54 8.25 -48.30
N SER A 383 58.46 7.62 -48.77
CA SER A 383 58.49 6.55 -49.76
C SER A 383 59.11 7.01 -51.08
N LYS A 384 58.72 8.20 -51.59
CA LYS A 384 59.34 8.82 -52.77
C LYS A 384 60.85 9.04 -52.58
N ARG A 385 61.25 9.65 -51.46
CA ARG A 385 62.67 9.88 -51.13
C ARG A 385 63.46 8.56 -51.08
N MET A 386 62.88 7.52 -50.48
CA MET A 386 63.53 6.21 -50.36
C MET A 386 63.71 5.52 -51.72
N ASN A 387 62.73 5.65 -52.62
CA ASN A 387 62.84 5.14 -53.98
C ASN A 387 63.92 5.87 -54.80
N ASP A 388 64.08 7.18 -54.60
CA ASP A 388 65.16 7.94 -55.22
C ASP A 388 66.54 7.49 -54.69
N ILE A 389 66.66 7.23 -53.39
CA ILE A 389 67.87 6.66 -52.79
C ILE A 389 68.17 5.27 -53.39
N LYS A 390 67.18 4.37 -53.51
CA LYS A 390 67.36 3.05 -54.18
C LYS A 390 67.91 3.21 -55.61
N ARG A 391 67.37 4.16 -56.38
CA ARG A 391 67.84 4.45 -57.74
C ARG A 391 69.28 4.95 -57.74
N LEU A 392 69.65 5.82 -56.80
CA LEU A 392 71.03 6.31 -56.66
C LEU A 392 72.00 5.18 -56.28
N ILE A 393 71.62 4.31 -55.33
CA ILE A 393 72.43 3.12 -54.96
C ILE A 393 72.65 2.23 -56.17
N THR A 394 71.61 1.97 -56.97
CA THR A 394 71.73 1.16 -58.19
C THR A 394 72.71 1.79 -59.18
N LYS A 395 72.60 3.10 -59.44
CA LYS A 395 73.53 3.84 -60.31
C LYS A 395 74.97 3.81 -59.78
N ILE A 396 75.17 3.94 -58.47
CA ILE A 396 76.49 3.87 -57.83
C ILE A 396 77.07 2.46 -57.99
N ASN A 397 76.28 1.42 -57.76
CA ASN A 397 76.72 0.03 -57.94
C ASN A 397 77.08 -0.25 -59.41
N ASP A 398 76.26 0.19 -60.37
CA ASP A 398 76.57 0.08 -61.80
C ASP A 398 77.88 0.81 -62.16
N SER A 399 78.09 1.99 -61.58
CA SER A 399 79.32 2.77 -61.77
C SER A 399 80.52 2.09 -61.13
N HIS A 400 80.35 1.50 -59.95
CA HIS A 400 81.38 0.75 -59.24
C HIS A 400 81.80 -0.49 -60.02
N ILE A 401 80.86 -1.29 -60.53
CA ILE A 401 81.12 -2.44 -61.40
C ILE A 401 81.91 -2.01 -62.64
N LYS A 402 81.53 -0.90 -63.28
CA LYS A 402 82.29 -0.35 -64.43
C LYS A 402 83.71 0.05 -64.05
N ILE A 403 83.90 0.67 -62.88
CA ILE A 403 85.23 1.05 -62.38
C ILE A 403 86.07 -0.21 -62.10
N GLU A 404 85.51 -1.22 -61.43
CA GLU A 404 86.20 -2.49 -61.17
C GLU A 404 86.59 -3.21 -62.47
N GLN A 405 85.71 -3.24 -63.46
CA GLN A 405 86.01 -3.78 -64.79
C GLN A 405 87.17 -3.03 -65.47
N LYS A 406 87.16 -1.69 -65.44
CA LYS A 406 88.26 -0.88 -65.98
C LYS A 406 89.57 -1.09 -65.21
N LEU A 407 89.53 -1.18 -63.89
CA LEU A 407 90.71 -1.49 -63.07
C LEU A 407 91.28 -2.87 -63.39
N LYS A 408 90.42 -3.87 -63.61
CA LYS A 408 90.83 -5.20 -64.05
C LYS A 408 91.51 -5.15 -65.42
N GLN A 409 90.92 -4.44 -66.41
CA GLN A 409 91.55 -4.21 -67.71
C GLN A 409 92.93 -3.53 -67.59
N ILE A 410 93.06 -2.54 -66.71
CA ILE A 410 94.35 -1.87 -66.45
C ILE A 410 95.36 -2.84 -65.82
N ASN A 411 94.96 -3.65 -64.84
CA ASN A 411 95.84 -4.65 -64.20
C ASN A 411 96.27 -5.75 -65.19
N ASP A 412 95.39 -6.19 -66.07
CA ASP A 412 95.69 -7.13 -67.16
C ASP A 412 96.68 -6.52 -68.17
N LEU A 413 96.57 -5.22 -68.46
CA LEU A 413 97.56 -4.49 -69.26
C LEU A 413 98.90 -4.34 -68.53
N VAL A 414 98.91 -4.04 -67.23
CA VAL A 414 100.16 -3.82 -66.47
C VAL A 414 100.98 -5.11 -66.32
N SER A 415 100.31 -6.26 -66.16
CA SER A 415 100.94 -7.58 -65.99
C SER A 415 101.52 -8.20 -67.27
N THR A 416 101.26 -7.64 -68.45
CA THR A 416 101.91 -8.07 -69.71
C THR A 416 103.34 -7.52 -69.81
N THR A 417 104.32 -8.41 -69.92
CA THR A 417 105.76 -8.11 -69.97
C THR A 417 106.30 -7.90 -71.38
N ASN A 418 105.48 -8.14 -72.42
CA ASN A 418 105.83 -7.95 -73.82
C ASN A 418 105.31 -6.60 -74.34
N ILE A 419 106.21 -5.76 -74.86
CA ILE A 419 105.93 -4.36 -75.25
C ILE A 419 105.04 -4.29 -76.50
N ASP A 420 105.19 -5.23 -77.44
CA ASP A 420 104.40 -5.23 -78.68
C ASP A 420 102.94 -5.68 -78.44
N GLU A 421 102.73 -6.65 -77.53
CA GLU A 421 101.39 -7.07 -77.08
C GLU A 421 100.65 -5.97 -76.30
N LYS A 422 101.40 -5.12 -75.57
CA LYS A 422 100.84 -3.95 -74.89
C LYS A 422 100.26 -2.94 -75.87
N GLN A 423 100.95 -2.68 -76.98
CA GLN A 423 100.51 -1.70 -77.99
C GLN A 423 99.26 -2.20 -78.75
N GLU A 424 99.19 -3.49 -79.09
CA GLU A 424 98.06 -4.08 -79.80
C GLU A 424 96.77 -4.10 -78.94
N ARG A 425 96.89 -4.42 -77.65
CA ARG A 425 95.76 -4.38 -76.70
C ARG A 425 95.29 -2.95 -76.41
N LEU A 426 96.19 -1.97 -76.37
CA LEU A 426 95.84 -0.55 -76.20
C LEU A 426 95.01 -0.02 -77.39
N ILE A 427 95.34 -0.44 -78.61
CA ILE A 427 94.58 -0.09 -79.82
C ILE A 427 93.17 -0.71 -79.76
N CYS A 428 93.04 -1.98 -79.36
CA CYS A 428 91.73 -2.62 -79.24
C CYS A 428 90.81 -1.93 -78.20
N ILE A 429 91.36 -1.55 -77.05
CA ILE A 429 90.61 -0.84 -76.00
C ILE A 429 90.22 0.57 -76.45
N GLN A 430 91.06 1.27 -77.21
CA GLN A 430 90.71 2.58 -77.78
C GLN A 430 89.63 2.46 -78.86
N VAL A 431 89.62 1.40 -79.66
CA VAL A 431 88.60 1.14 -80.68
C VAL A 431 87.24 0.78 -80.06
N GLU A 432 87.21 0.03 -78.95
CA GLU A 432 85.96 -0.27 -78.24
C GLU A 432 85.34 0.94 -77.52
N ASN A 433 86.14 1.89 -77.01
CA ASN A 433 85.61 3.10 -76.36
C ASN A 433 85.10 4.18 -77.34
N ILE A 434 85.31 4.00 -78.65
CA ILE A 434 84.82 4.92 -79.71
C ILE A 434 83.42 4.48 -80.24
N LYS A 435 82.93 3.31 -79.83
CA LYS A 435 81.54 2.87 -80.03
C LYS A 435 80.71 3.13 -78.77
#